data_AF-A0A4U2ESR2-F1
#
_entry.id   AF-A0A4U2ESR2-F1
#
_cell.length_a   1.000
_cell.length_b   1.000
_cell.length_c   1.000
_cell.angle_alpha   90.00
_cell.angle_beta   90.00
_cell.angle_gamma   90.00
#
_symmetry.space_group_name_H-M   'P 1'
#
loop_
_entity.id
_entity.type
_entity.pdbx_description
1 polymer ?
#
loop_
_entity_poly.entity_id
_entity_poly.type
_entity_poly.pdbx_seq_one_letter_code
_entity_poly.pdbx_strand_id
1 'polypeptide(L)'
;MDHKELYIGVMSGTSMDGVDTALVSIEDTGIILLAHDEFPMPDDIKARLLEVCIGQKTDLIAIGELDHQLGHLFADAVLQLLDKSGTPASSVTAIGNHGQTVFHQPTGDSPFTMQLGDANIIAAKTQIQTVADFRRKDMALGGQGAPLVPAFHHTIFHPRDSSVVVLNIGGISNISVLRPNQPTLGYDTGPGNMLMDAWVDKHTGEKFDRDALFALKGQLNQALLEQLLNESYLSKMPPKSTGRELFNLPWLEQQLTEFKDLAAEDVQCTLCEYTALTIANEVETYRLGNQPALYVCGGGTRNPLLMKRLSELLPGWEVESTTSKGVDADYMEAMAFAWLAQRHVHQLPSNLPEVTGASRPASLGVLYRAD
;
A
#
# COMPACT_ATOMS: atom_id res chain seq x y z
N MET A 1 -25.58 -9.29 19.91
CA MET A 1 -25.33 -10.35 18.92
C MET A 1 -24.50 -9.67 17.87
N ASP A 2 -23.21 -9.93 17.86
CA ASP A 2 -22.28 -9.23 16.99
C ASP A 2 -22.55 -9.70 15.56
N HIS A 3 -23.02 -8.79 14.71
CA HIS A 3 -23.32 -9.10 13.31
C HIS A 3 -22.00 -9.21 12.55
N LYS A 4 -21.52 -10.44 12.42
CA LYS A 4 -20.38 -10.79 11.58
C LYS A 4 -20.77 -10.74 10.11
N GLU A 5 -20.11 -9.88 9.35
CA GLU A 5 -20.29 -9.78 7.90
C GLU A 5 -19.00 -10.11 7.15
N LEU A 6 -19.12 -10.77 6.00
CA LEU A 6 -17.98 -11.13 5.17
C LEU A 6 -17.92 -10.23 3.93
N TYR A 7 -16.74 -9.71 3.65
CA TYR A 7 -16.48 -8.89 2.47
C TYR A 7 -15.22 -9.39 1.77
N ILE A 8 -15.20 -9.26 0.45
CA ILE A 8 -13.99 -9.50 -0.34
C ILE A 8 -13.50 -8.18 -0.89
N GLY A 9 -12.21 -7.90 -0.77
CA GLY A 9 -11.59 -6.77 -1.43
C GLY A 9 -10.73 -7.23 -2.60
N VAL A 10 -10.72 -6.46 -3.68
CA VAL A 10 -9.95 -6.71 -4.90
C VAL A 10 -9.12 -5.47 -5.21
N MET A 11 -7.81 -5.65 -5.33
CA MET A 11 -6.84 -4.61 -5.65
C MET A 11 -5.91 -5.09 -6.76
N SER A 12 -5.68 -4.24 -7.76
CA SER A 12 -4.63 -4.41 -8.75
C SER A 12 -3.76 -3.17 -8.73
N GLY A 13 -2.55 -3.32 -8.19
CA GLY A 13 -1.59 -2.24 -8.02
C GLY A 13 -1.05 -1.71 -9.36
N THR A 14 -0.36 -0.57 -9.31
CA THR A 14 0.25 0.04 -10.50
C THR A 14 1.43 -0.75 -11.05
N SER A 15 1.97 -1.72 -10.31
CA SER A 15 3.00 -2.63 -10.80
C SER A 15 2.46 -3.66 -11.81
N MET A 16 1.12 -3.86 -11.83
CA MET A 16 0.44 -4.76 -12.75
C MET A 16 1.02 -6.19 -12.72
N ASP A 17 1.44 -6.66 -11.54
CA ASP A 17 2.02 -7.99 -11.38
C ASP A 17 0.95 -9.07 -11.13
N GLY A 18 -0.17 -8.68 -10.51
CA GLY A 18 -1.28 -9.57 -10.22
C GLY A 18 -2.48 -8.83 -9.63
N VAL A 19 -3.48 -9.60 -9.23
CA VAL A 19 -4.69 -9.17 -8.56
C VAL A 19 -4.68 -9.71 -7.14
N ASP A 20 -4.59 -8.82 -6.17
CA ASP A 20 -4.66 -9.15 -4.76
C ASP A 20 -6.11 -9.21 -4.32
N THR A 21 -6.46 -10.30 -3.65
CA THR A 21 -7.78 -10.53 -3.09
C THR A 21 -7.70 -10.84 -1.60
N ALA A 22 -8.62 -10.26 -0.82
CA ALA A 22 -8.68 -10.45 0.62
C ALA A 22 -10.12 -10.69 1.08
N LEU A 23 -10.38 -11.86 1.67
CA LEU A 23 -11.62 -12.18 2.37
C LEU A 23 -11.48 -11.73 3.81
N VAL A 24 -12.28 -10.77 4.22
CA VAL A 24 -12.27 -10.23 5.58
C VAL A 24 -13.59 -10.47 6.29
N SER A 25 -13.49 -10.68 7.59
CA SER A 25 -14.60 -10.54 8.52
C SER A 25 -14.60 -9.13 9.09
N ILE A 26 -15.75 -8.46 9.07
CA ILE A 26 -15.93 -7.16 9.70
C ILE A 26 -16.96 -7.30 10.81
N GLU A 27 -16.56 -6.93 12.02
CA GLU A 27 -17.35 -6.96 13.26
C GLU A 27 -17.19 -5.60 13.96
N ASP A 28 -18.05 -5.29 14.94
CA ASP A 28 -17.95 -4.04 15.73
C ASP A 28 -16.58 -3.90 16.44
N THR A 29 -15.93 -5.04 16.72
CA THR A 29 -14.64 -5.13 17.42
C THR A 29 -13.43 -5.02 16.51
N GLY A 30 -13.59 -5.05 15.19
CA GLY A 30 -12.47 -4.91 14.26
C GLY A 30 -12.65 -5.61 12.91
N ILE A 31 -11.55 -5.63 12.14
CA ILE A 31 -11.47 -6.23 10.81
C ILE A 31 -10.44 -7.34 10.87
N ILE A 32 -10.83 -8.55 10.46
CA ILE A 32 -9.98 -9.75 10.53
C ILE A 32 -9.83 -10.33 9.14
N LEU A 33 -8.59 -10.50 8.68
CA LEU A 33 -8.32 -11.27 7.45
C LEU A 33 -8.56 -12.76 7.68
N LEU A 34 -9.44 -13.37 6.87
CA LEU A 34 -9.75 -14.80 6.95
C LEU A 34 -8.98 -15.61 5.89
N ALA A 35 -8.87 -15.07 4.69
CA ALA A 35 -8.12 -15.66 3.59
C ALA A 35 -7.67 -14.56 2.64
N HIS A 36 -6.59 -14.80 1.91
CA HIS A 36 -6.08 -13.93 0.87
C HIS A 36 -5.55 -14.76 -0.28
N ASP A 37 -5.47 -14.16 -1.46
CA ASP A 37 -4.85 -14.79 -2.61
C ASP A 37 -4.33 -13.76 -3.61
N GLU A 38 -3.30 -14.13 -4.34
CA GLU A 38 -2.78 -13.38 -5.49
C GLU A 38 -3.13 -14.15 -6.76
N PHE A 39 -3.78 -13.48 -7.71
CA PHE A 39 -4.13 -14.05 -9.01
C PHE A 39 -3.25 -13.42 -10.09
N PRO A 40 -2.49 -14.20 -10.88
CA PRO A 40 -1.56 -13.64 -11.84
C PRO A 40 -2.29 -12.90 -12.95
N MET A 41 -1.77 -11.73 -13.34
CA MET A 41 -2.27 -11.01 -14.51
C MET A 41 -1.63 -11.54 -15.78
N PRO A 42 -2.41 -11.97 -16.79
CA PRO A 42 -1.89 -12.42 -18.07
C PRO A 42 -0.98 -11.38 -18.74
N ASP A 43 0.13 -11.83 -19.33
CA ASP A 43 1.15 -10.96 -19.94
C ASP A 43 0.58 -10.07 -21.06
N ASP A 44 -0.40 -10.57 -21.81
CA ASP A 44 -1.06 -9.83 -22.88
C ASP A 44 -1.92 -8.67 -22.34
N ILE A 45 -2.68 -8.91 -21.27
CA ILE A 45 -3.45 -7.86 -20.58
C ILE A 45 -2.48 -6.84 -19.97
N LYS A 46 -1.41 -7.29 -19.32
CA LYS A 46 -0.38 -6.42 -18.75
C LYS A 46 0.25 -5.52 -19.81
N ALA A 47 0.67 -6.08 -20.94
CA ALA A 47 1.27 -5.33 -22.03
C ALA A 47 0.32 -4.24 -22.57
N ARG A 48 -0.95 -4.59 -22.83
CA ARG A 48 -1.96 -3.64 -23.30
C ARG A 48 -2.29 -2.54 -22.28
N LEU A 49 -2.33 -2.88 -20.99
CA LEU A 49 -2.51 -1.87 -19.93
C LEU A 49 -1.36 -0.88 -19.87
N LEU A 50 -0.12 -1.37 -20.00
CA LEU A 50 1.06 -0.50 -20.07
C LEU A 50 1.00 0.43 -21.28
N GLU A 51 0.58 -0.06 -22.45
CA GLU A 51 0.38 0.77 -23.64
C GLU A 51 -0.64 1.89 -23.41
N VAL A 52 -1.75 1.60 -22.74
CA VAL A 52 -2.79 2.59 -22.40
C VAL A 52 -2.28 3.61 -21.36
N CYS A 53 -1.51 3.17 -20.37
CA CYS A 53 -1.01 4.06 -19.32
C CYS A 53 0.14 4.97 -19.78
N ILE A 54 0.97 4.52 -20.74
CA ILE A 54 2.19 5.23 -21.17
C ILE A 54 1.90 6.10 -22.39
N GLY A 55 1.08 7.14 -22.24
CA GLY A 55 1.01 8.30 -23.16
C GLY A 55 0.83 8.03 -24.67
N GLN A 56 0.45 6.81 -25.07
CA GLN A 56 0.26 6.45 -26.47
C GLN A 56 -1.16 6.80 -26.93
N LYS A 57 -1.38 6.80 -28.25
CA LYS A 57 -2.73 6.88 -28.81
C LYS A 57 -3.46 5.58 -28.48
N THR A 58 -4.53 5.68 -27.69
CA THR A 58 -5.50 4.60 -27.50
C THR A 58 -6.82 4.95 -28.20
N ASP A 59 -7.74 4.00 -28.27
CA ASP A 59 -9.10 4.20 -28.77
C ASP A 59 -10.15 3.59 -27.81
N LEU A 60 -11.42 3.95 -28.02
CA LEU A 60 -12.50 3.50 -27.13
C LEU A 60 -12.75 1.99 -27.18
N ILE A 61 -12.40 1.33 -28.30
CA ILE A 61 -12.56 -0.12 -28.43
C ILE A 61 -11.53 -0.81 -27.53
N ALA A 62 -10.27 -0.37 -27.57
CA ALA A 62 -9.21 -0.90 -26.72
C ALA A 62 -9.53 -0.73 -25.22
N ILE A 63 -10.06 0.43 -24.82
CA ILE A 63 -10.49 0.67 -23.43
C ILE A 63 -11.66 -0.25 -23.04
N GLY A 64 -12.68 -0.38 -23.90
CA GLY A 64 -13.83 -1.25 -23.63
C GLY A 64 -13.47 -2.73 -23.54
N GLU A 65 -12.57 -3.20 -24.40
CA GLU A 65 -12.05 -4.57 -24.35
C GLU A 65 -11.25 -4.85 -23.07
N LEU A 66 -10.38 -3.92 -22.68
CA LEU A 66 -9.61 -4.04 -21.43
C LEU A 66 -10.52 -4.02 -20.20
N ASP A 67 -11.51 -3.13 -20.16
CA ASP A 67 -12.50 -3.05 -19.08
C ASP A 67 -13.26 -4.38 -18.90
N HIS A 68 -13.70 -4.97 -20.02
CA HIS A 68 -14.37 -6.27 -20.05
C HIS A 68 -13.46 -7.43 -19.61
N GLN A 69 -12.25 -7.49 -20.15
CA GLN A 69 -11.25 -8.52 -19.81
C GLN A 69 -10.87 -8.46 -18.33
N LEU A 70 -10.66 -7.25 -17.80
CA LEU A 70 -10.38 -7.04 -16.38
C LEU A 70 -11.56 -7.44 -15.49
N GLY A 71 -12.80 -7.16 -15.90
CA GLY A 71 -13.98 -7.62 -15.18
C GLY A 71 -14.00 -9.15 -15.02
N HIS A 72 -13.64 -9.89 -16.07
CA HIS A 72 -13.50 -11.35 -16.00
C HIS A 72 -12.32 -11.81 -15.13
N LEU A 73 -11.16 -11.16 -15.26
CA LEU A 73 -9.96 -11.46 -14.48
C LEU A 73 -10.21 -11.29 -12.97
N PHE A 74 -10.81 -10.16 -12.59
CA PHE A 74 -11.15 -9.88 -11.19
C PHE A 74 -12.19 -10.85 -10.64
N ALA A 75 -13.18 -11.23 -11.45
CA ALA A 75 -14.14 -12.27 -11.06
C ALA A 75 -13.46 -13.63 -10.84
N ASP A 76 -12.52 -14.03 -11.70
CA ASP A 76 -11.77 -15.28 -11.55
C ASP A 76 -10.89 -15.27 -10.29
N ALA A 77 -10.24 -14.15 -9.98
CA ALA A 77 -9.48 -13.97 -8.75
C ALA A 77 -10.36 -14.16 -7.51
N VAL A 78 -11.57 -13.59 -7.49
CA VAL A 78 -12.54 -13.78 -6.40
C VAL A 78 -12.99 -15.24 -6.28
N LEU A 79 -13.31 -15.89 -7.39
CA LEU A 79 -13.73 -17.30 -7.38
C LEU A 79 -12.61 -18.23 -6.89
N GLN A 80 -11.35 -17.97 -7.26
CA GLN A 80 -10.21 -18.71 -6.74
C GLN A 80 -10.05 -18.55 -5.23
N LEU A 81 -10.18 -17.32 -4.71
CA LEU A 81 -10.15 -17.06 -3.27
C LEU A 81 -11.28 -17.79 -2.53
N LEU A 82 -12.49 -17.81 -3.09
CA LEU A 82 -13.63 -18.52 -2.52
C LEU A 82 -13.38 -20.04 -2.46
N ASP A 83 -12.85 -20.61 -3.55
CA ASP A 83 -12.49 -22.04 -3.61
C ASP A 83 -11.39 -22.37 -2.59
N LYS A 84 -10.31 -21.58 -2.56
CA LYS A 84 -9.19 -21.72 -1.62
C LYS A 84 -9.63 -21.65 -0.16
N SER A 85 -10.56 -20.75 0.16
CA SER A 85 -11.06 -20.56 1.53
C SER A 85 -12.19 -21.52 1.92
N GLY A 86 -12.80 -22.20 0.95
CA GLY A 86 -14.02 -22.98 1.15
C GLY A 86 -15.25 -22.13 1.52
N THR A 87 -15.20 -20.82 1.26
CA THR A 87 -16.27 -19.88 1.62
C THR A 87 -17.34 -19.88 0.52
N PRO A 88 -18.62 -20.12 0.84
CA PRO A 88 -19.67 -20.04 -0.17
C PRO A 88 -19.94 -18.58 -0.56
N ALA A 89 -20.07 -18.30 -1.85
CA ALA A 89 -20.35 -16.94 -2.37
C ALA A 89 -21.56 -16.28 -1.68
N SER A 90 -22.61 -17.06 -1.38
CA SER A 90 -23.82 -16.60 -0.69
C SER A 90 -23.61 -16.11 0.75
N SER A 91 -22.44 -16.37 1.35
CA SER A 91 -22.08 -15.85 2.67
C SER A 91 -21.35 -14.51 2.63
N VAL A 92 -20.91 -14.07 1.44
CA VAL A 92 -20.22 -12.79 1.24
C VAL A 92 -21.25 -11.70 0.97
N THR A 93 -21.24 -10.64 1.78
CA THR A 93 -22.16 -9.52 1.67
C THR A 93 -21.89 -8.70 0.42
N ALA A 94 -20.63 -8.32 0.18
CA ALA A 94 -20.22 -7.60 -1.02
C ALA A 94 -18.73 -7.76 -1.34
N ILE A 95 -18.40 -7.51 -2.60
CA ILE A 95 -17.04 -7.32 -3.09
C ILE A 95 -16.74 -5.81 -3.14
N GLY A 96 -15.58 -5.38 -2.70
CA GLY A 96 -15.02 -4.06 -2.95
C GLY A 96 -13.95 -4.13 -4.02
N ASN A 97 -14.27 -3.70 -5.24
CA ASN A 97 -13.34 -3.72 -6.37
C ASN A 97 -12.75 -2.33 -6.63
N HIS A 98 -11.45 -2.18 -6.42
CA HIS A 98 -10.74 -0.96 -6.85
C HIS A 98 -10.77 -0.79 -8.37
N GLY A 99 -10.61 -1.90 -9.09
CA GLY A 99 -10.27 -1.93 -10.51
C GLY A 99 -8.77 -1.71 -10.78
N GLN A 100 -8.44 -1.50 -12.04
CA GLN A 100 -7.10 -1.10 -12.50
C GLN A 100 -7.11 0.38 -12.86
N THR A 101 -6.30 1.19 -12.17
CA THR A 101 -6.15 2.60 -12.57
C THR A 101 -5.39 2.69 -13.89
N VAL A 102 -6.00 3.34 -14.89
CA VAL A 102 -5.36 3.64 -16.18
C VAL A 102 -5.08 5.13 -16.36
N PHE A 103 -5.83 5.99 -15.66
CA PHE A 103 -5.57 7.42 -15.65
C PHE A 103 -6.02 8.07 -14.34
N HIS A 104 -5.26 9.03 -13.86
CA HIS A 104 -5.59 9.78 -12.65
C HIS A 104 -5.12 11.23 -12.80
N GLN A 105 -6.08 12.16 -12.87
CA GLN A 105 -5.84 13.58 -13.07
C GLN A 105 -6.72 14.38 -12.08
N PRO A 106 -6.29 14.53 -10.82
CA PRO A 106 -7.07 15.21 -9.79
C PRO A 106 -7.10 16.73 -9.93
N THR A 107 -6.35 17.29 -10.87
CA THR A 107 -6.21 18.74 -11.09
C THR A 107 -6.42 19.13 -12.56
N GLY A 108 -6.50 20.43 -12.84
CA GLY A 108 -6.79 20.99 -14.17
C GLY A 108 -8.27 21.36 -14.34
N ASP A 109 -8.63 21.78 -15.56
CA ASP A 109 -9.98 22.32 -15.84
C ASP A 109 -11.09 21.27 -15.72
N SER A 110 -10.75 20.00 -15.95
CA SER A 110 -11.66 18.85 -15.89
C SER A 110 -10.99 17.71 -15.12
N PRO A 111 -10.94 17.76 -13.78
CA PRO A 111 -10.31 16.72 -12.99
C PRO A 111 -11.12 15.41 -13.11
N PHE A 112 -10.43 14.29 -13.34
CA PHE A 112 -11.04 12.97 -13.44
C PHE A 112 -10.09 11.85 -13.06
N THR A 113 -10.64 10.66 -12.90
CA THR A 113 -9.88 9.43 -12.75
C THR A 113 -10.62 8.29 -13.44
N MET A 114 -9.86 7.30 -13.90
CA MET A 114 -10.36 6.17 -14.65
C MET A 114 -9.76 4.88 -14.09
N GLN A 115 -10.64 4.07 -13.51
CA GLN A 115 -10.39 2.70 -13.12
C GLN A 115 -11.17 1.80 -14.08
N LEU A 116 -10.50 0.79 -14.64
CA LEU A 116 -11.12 -0.24 -15.48
C LEU A 116 -11.36 -1.53 -14.68
N GLY A 117 -12.25 -2.36 -15.20
CA GLY A 117 -12.72 -3.61 -14.60
C GLY A 117 -14.22 -3.55 -14.38
N ASP A 118 -14.97 -4.06 -15.36
CA ASP A 118 -16.43 -3.99 -15.36
C ASP A 118 -17.04 -4.71 -14.15
N ALA A 119 -17.53 -3.92 -13.18
CA ALA A 119 -18.13 -4.42 -11.96
C ALA A 119 -19.44 -5.18 -12.18
N ASN A 120 -20.12 -4.98 -13.32
CA ASN A 120 -21.30 -5.78 -13.68
C ASN A 120 -20.89 -7.23 -13.97
N ILE A 121 -19.77 -7.44 -14.68
CA ILE A 121 -19.24 -8.79 -14.94
C ILE A 121 -18.85 -9.47 -13.64
N ILE A 122 -18.17 -8.73 -12.74
CA ILE A 122 -17.78 -9.25 -11.43
C ILE A 122 -19.02 -9.69 -10.66
N ALA A 123 -20.03 -8.82 -10.54
CA ALA A 123 -21.25 -9.13 -9.80
C ALA A 123 -22.01 -10.32 -10.41
N ALA A 124 -22.18 -10.36 -11.73
CA ALA A 124 -22.89 -11.43 -12.43
C ALA A 124 -22.13 -12.77 -12.37
N LYS A 125 -20.81 -12.78 -12.53
CA LYS A 125 -20.02 -14.02 -12.57
C LYS A 125 -19.79 -14.61 -11.17
N THR A 126 -19.62 -13.77 -10.16
CA THR A 126 -19.42 -14.22 -8.76
C THR A 126 -20.73 -14.45 -8.02
N GLN A 127 -21.85 -13.91 -8.52
CA GLN A 127 -23.15 -13.88 -7.83
C GLN A 127 -23.10 -13.15 -6.47
N ILE A 128 -22.21 -12.15 -6.35
CA ILE A 128 -22.02 -11.33 -5.15
C ILE A 128 -22.17 -9.86 -5.54
N GLN A 129 -22.86 -9.07 -4.70
CA GLN A 129 -22.97 -7.63 -4.92
C GLN A 129 -21.57 -7.00 -4.99
N THR A 130 -21.30 -6.13 -5.96
CA THR A 130 -19.98 -5.54 -6.13
C THR A 130 -20.05 -4.03 -5.96
N VAL A 131 -19.32 -3.48 -4.99
CA VAL A 131 -19.07 -2.05 -4.87
C VAL A 131 -17.77 -1.73 -5.59
N ALA A 132 -17.80 -0.80 -6.54
CA ALA A 132 -16.62 -0.34 -7.26
C ALA A 132 -16.60 1.18 -7.36
N ASP A 133 -15.65 1.76 -8.10
CA ASP A 133 -15.60 3.20 -8.39
C ASP A 133 -15.53 4.12 -7.14
N PHE A 134 -14.61 3.80 -6.24
CA PHE A 134 -14.50 4.54 -4.97
C PHE A 134 -13.99 5.98 -5.16
N ARG A 135 -13.19 6.25 -6.18
CA ARG A 135 -12.45 7.52 -6.31
C ARG A 135 -13.31 8.66 -6.85
N ARG A 136 -14.20 8.40 -7.82
CA ARG A 136 -14.94 9.47 -8.51
C ARG A 136 -15.87 10.25 -7.59
N LYS A 137 -16.41 9.64 -6.54
CA LYS A 137 -17.28 10.35 -5.58
C LYS A 137 -16.53 11.38 -4.75
N ASP A 138 -15.31 11.08 -4.33
CA ASP A 138 -14.45 12.00 -3.60
C ASP A 138 -14.05 13.18 -4.51
N MET A 139 -13.68 12.91 -5.76
CA MET A 139 -13.38 13.95 -6.75
C MET A 139 -14.59 14.83 -7.08
N ALA A 140 -15.79 14.26 -7.16
CA ALA A 140 -17.02 15.02 -7.34
C ALA A 140 -17.32 15.97 -6.17
N LEU A 141 -16.68 15.78 -5.01
CA LEU A 141 -16.76 16.66 -3.85
C LEU A 141 -15.58 17.62 -3.74
N GLY A 142 -14.74 17.72 -4.77
CA GLY A 142 -13.56 18.58 -4.84
C GLY A 142 -12.29 17.97 -4.27
N GLY A 143 -12.32 16.69 -3.87
CA GLY A 143 -11.15 15.97 -3.42
C GLY A 143 -10.28 15.44 -4.56
N GLN A 144 -9.14 14.85 -4.22
CA GLN A 144 -8.23 14.27 -5.20
C GLN A 144 -8.58 12.83 -5.58
N GLY A 145 -9.50 12.15 -4.89
CA GLY A 145 -9.81 10.73 -5.13
C GLY A 145 -8.73 9.76 -4.65
N ALA A 146 -7.71 10.25 -3.96
CA ALA A 146 -6.60 9.49 -3.39
C ALA A 146 -5.88 10.32 -2.30
N PRO A 147 -5.14 9.66 -1.39
CA PRO A 147 -5.25 8.24 -1.03
C PRO A 147 -6.53 7.96 -0.22
N LEU A 148 -7.17 6.80 -0.44
CA LEU A 148 -8.40 6.41 0.29
C LEU A 148 -8.13 5.53 1.53
N VAL A 149 -6.99 4.85 1.54
CA VAL A 149 -6.55 3.95 2.61
C VAL A 149 -6.40 4.63 3.99
N PRO A 150 -6.05 5.93 4.12
CA PRO A 150 -5.96 6.57 5.45
C PRO A 150 -7.24 6.51 6.30
N ALA A 151 -8.42 6.51 5.68
CA ALA A 151 -9.70 6.35 6.39
C ALA A 151 -9.84 4.95 7.01
N PHE A 152 -9.32 3.94 6.31
CA PHE A 152 -9.23 2.56 6.78
C PHE A 152 -8.22 2.42 7.93
N HIS A 153 -7.02 2.98 7.78
CA HIS A 153 -6.02 3.00 8.86
C HIS A 153 -6.56 3.66 10.14
N HIS A 154 -7.26 4.79 10.01
CA HIS A 154 -7.88 5.46 11.15
C HIS A 154 -8.95 4.58 11.84
N THR A 155 -9.68 3.78 11.07
CA THR A 155 -10.72 2.88 11.59
C THR A 155 -10.10 1.70 12.36
N ILE A 156 -9.06 1.08 11.81
CA ILE A 156 -8.41 -0.08 12.44
C ILE A 156 -7.59 0.32 13.66
N PHE A 157 -6.77 1.35 13.55
CA PHE A 157 -5.79 1.67 14.59
C PHE A 157 -6.28 2.71 15.61
N HIS A 158 -7.31 3.47 15.24
CA HIS A 158 -8.10 4.37 16.11
C HIS A 158 -7.33 4.98 17.30
N PRO A 159 -6.38 5.91 17.07
CA PRO A 159 -5.55 6.44 18.15
C PRO A 159 -6.41 7.19 19.17
N ARG A 160 -6.51 6.67 20.40
CA ARG A 160 -7.24 7.32 21.50
C ARG A 160 -6.36 8.28 22.29
N ASP A 161 -5.24 7.77 22.81
CA ASP A 161 -4.41 8.50 23.77
C ASP A 161 -2.95 8.68 23.32
N SER A 162 -2.50 7.92 22.32
CA SER A 162 -1.11 7.93 21.84
C SER A 162 -1.05 7.93 20.31
N SER A 163 0.09 8.33 19.75
CA SER A 163 0.33 8.28 18.30
C SER A 163 0.35 6.85 17.79
N VAL A 164 -0.26 6.62 16.63
CA VAL A 164 -0.01 5.43 15.81
C VAL A 164 0.58 5.88 14.49
N VAL A 165 1.73 5.34 14.13
CA VAL A 165 2.33 5.51 12.80
C VAL A 165 2.23 4.18 12.06
N VAL A 166 1.60 4.19 10.90
CA VAL A 166 1.61 3.05 9.98
C VAL A 166 2.72 3.28 8.96
N LEU A 167 3.66 2.36 8.87
CA LEU A 167 4.83 2.44 8.00
C LEU A 167 4.76 1.36 6.92
N ASN A 168 4.71 1.74 5.65
CA ASN A 168 4.92 0.81 4.54
C ASN A 168 6.38 0.83 4.11
N ILE A 169 7.05 -0.34 4.09
CA ILE A 169 8.41 -0.51 3.60
C ILE A 169 8.38 -1.24 2.25
N GLY A 170 8.12 -0.48 1.19
CA GLY A 170 8.23 -0.94 -0.20
C GLY A 170 9.62 -0.62 -0.77
N GLY A 171 9.70 -0.26 -2.06
CA GLY A 171 10.94 0.30 -2.62
C GLY A 171 11.32 1.63 -1.95
N ILE A 172 10.32 2.48 -1.73
CA ILE A 172 10.35 3.68 -0.89
C ILE A 172 9.56 3.40 0.38
N SER A 173 10.01 3.95 1.50
CA SER A 173 9.27 3.91 2.75
C SER A 173 8.37 5.12 2.89
N ASN A 174 7.12 4.88 3.29
CA ASN A 174 6.14 5.93 3.55
C ASN A 174 5.39 5.69 4.84
N ILE A 175 4.97 6.77 5.49
CA ILE A 175 4.24 6.72 6.76
C ILE A 175 2.86 7.35 6.65
N SER A 176 1.91 6.81 7.41
CA SER A 176 0.66 7.47 7.80
C SER A 176 0.70 7.76 9.30
N VAL A 177 0.62 9.02 9.68
CA VAL A 177 0.68 9.47 11.07
C VAL A 177 -0.72 9.73 11.58
N LEU A 178 -1.16 8.93 12.55
CA LEU A 178 -2.46 9.03 13.21
C LEU A 178 -2.24 9.54 14.63
N ARG A 179 -2.73 10.74 14.92
CA ARG A 179 -2.63 11.36 16.26
C ARG A 179 -4.02 11.68 16.79
N PRO A 180 -4.26 11.50 18.10
CA PRO A 180 -5.56 11.85 18.70
C PRO A 180 -5.96 13.30 18.39
N ASN A 181 -7.16 13.48 17.86
CA ASN A 181 -7.76 14.78 17.54
C ASN A 181 -6.94 15.65 16.57
N GLN A 182 -6.07 15.06 15.76
CA GLN A 182 -5.31 15.79 14.73
C GLN A 182 -5.54 15.17 13.36
N PRO A 183 -5.44 15.98 12.27
CA PRO A 183 -5.49 15.46 10.92
C PRO A 183 -4.45 14.38 10.68
N THR A 184 -4.84 13.34 9.93
CA THR A 184 -3.92 12.33 9.43
C THR A 184 -2.91 12.95 8.47
N LEU A 185 -1.63 12.64 8.65
CA LEU A 185 -0.56 13.05 7.74
C LEU A 185 -0.02 11.82 7.00
N GLY A 186 0.53 12.00 5.80
CA GLY A 186 1.29 10.94 5.15
C GLY A 186 2.27 11.48 4.11
N TYR A 187 3.43 10.85 4.02
CA TYR A 187 4.55 11.24 3.15
C TYR A 187 5.64 10.16 3.12
N ASP A 188 6.60 10.30 2.21
CA ASP A 188 7.73 9.38 2.08
C ASP A 188 8.88 9.77 3.03
N THR A 189 9.42 8.80 3.79
CA THR A 189 10.55 9.03 4.70
C THR A 189 11.89 8.98 3.98
N GLY A 190 11.98 8.23 2.89
CA GLY A 190 13.22 7.95 2.17
C GLY A 190 13.23 6.56 1.54
N PRO A 191 14.40 5.97 1.27
CA PRO A 191 14.47 4.65 0.67
C PRO A 191 13.92 3.58 1.63
N GLY A 192 13.17 2.62 1.08
CA GLY A 192 12.80 1.38 1.75
C GLY A 192 13.79 0.30 1.34
N ASN A 193 13.33 -0.67 0.55
CA ASN A 193 14.13 -1.78 0.04
C ASN A 193 14.93 -1.47 -1.22
N MET A 194 14.60 -0.44 -1.99
CA MET A 194 15.09 -0.33 -3.38
C MET A 194 16.61 -0.27 -3.53
N LEU A 195 17.32 0.36 -2.60
CA LEU A 195 18.79 0.44 -2.63
C LEU A 195 19.41 -0.91 -2.23
N MET A 196 18.83 -1.55 -1.21
CA MET A 196 19.23 -2.89 -0.76
C MET A 196 19.00 -3.94 -1.85
N ASP A 197 17.86 -3.88 -2.54
CA ASP A 197 17.49 -4.79 -3.63
C ASP A 197 18.44 -4.61 -4.82
N ALA A 198 18.66 -3.37 -5.24
CA ALA A 198 19.56 -3.07 -6.35
C ALA A 198 21.01 -3.45 -6.05
N TRP A 199 21.45 -3.31 -4.80
CA TRP A 199 22.80 -3.68 -4.40
C TRP A 199 22.99 -5.20 -4.34
N VAL A 200 22.02 -5.93 -3.77
CA VAL A 200 22.06 -7.40 -3.73
C VAL A 200 22.02 -8.00 -5.14
N ASP A 201 21.16 -7.48 -6.02
CA ASP A 201 21.05 -7.93 -7.41
C ASP A 201 22.39 -7.80 -8.13
N LYS A 202 23.03 -6.62 -8.01
CA LYS A 202 24.35 -6.36 -8.61
C LYS A 202 25.44 -7.35 -8.16
N HIS A 203 25.42 -7.81 -6.91
CA HIS A 203 26.51 -8.62 -6.34
C HIS A 203 26.24 -10.12 -6.30
N THR A 204 24.97 -10.51 -6.29
CA THR A 204 24.56 -11.91 -6.08
C THR A 204 23.63 -12.44 -7.18
N GLY A 205 22.99 -11.55 -7.96
CA GLY A 205 21.95 -11.90 -8.93
C GLY A 205 20.59 -12.22 -8.31
N GLU A 206 20.46 -12.13 -6.98
CA GLU A 206 19.18 -12.28 -6.27
C GLU A 206 18.41 -10.96 -6.31
N LYS A 207 17.08 -11.01 -6.43
CA LYS A 207 16.26 -9.79 -6.56
C LYS A 207 16.13 -8.96 -5.28
N PHE A 208 16.35 -9.58 -4.12
CA PHE A 208 16.25 -8.95 -2.80
C PHE A 208 17.06 -9.77 -1.77
N ASP A 209 17.44 -9.13 -0.66
CA ASP A 209 18.19 -9.77 0.43
C ASP A 209 17.25 -10.59 1.32
N ARG A 210 17.06 -11.86 0.96
CA ARG A 210 16.18 -12.78 1.70
C ARG A 210 16.64 -12.92 3.15
N ASP A 211 15.73 -12.61 4.07
CA ASP A 211 15.95 -12.67 5.52
C ASP A 211 17.17 -11.88 6.01
N ALA A 212 17.58 -10.85 5.25
CA ALA A 212 18.78 -10.04 5.51
C ALA A 212 20.10 -10.85 5.54
N LEU A 213 20.14 -12.04 4.93
CA LEU A 213 21.29 -12.95 5.01
C LEU A 213 22.58 -12.36 4.44
N PHE A 214 22.49 -11.43 3.48
CA PHE A 214 23.65 -10.72 2.94
C PHE A 214 24.08 -9.60 3.88
N ALA A 215 23.14 -8.75 4.33
CA ALA A 215 23.41 -7.68 5.28
C ALA A 215 24.01 -8.18 6.60
N LEU A 216 23.54 -9.34 7.11
CA LEU A 216 24.00 -9.94 8.37
C LEU A 216 25.45 -10.44 8.34
N LYS A 217 26.05 -10.59 7.15
CA LYS A 217 27.47 -10.95 7.01
C LYS A 217 28.38 -9.73 7.10
N GLY A 218 27.83 -8.54 6.90
CA GLY A 218 28.57 -7.29 6.89
C GLY A 218 28.69 -6.64 8.27
N GLN A 219 29.49 -5.59 8.30
CA GLN A 219 29.61 -4.67 9.42
C GLN A 219 29.16 -3.27 8.99
N LEU A 220 28.49 -2.57 9.89
CA LEU A 220 28.07 -1.20 9.67
C LEU A 220 29.29 -0.31 9.42
N ASN A 221 29.31 0.40 8.29
CA ASN A 221 30.27 1.45 8.03
C ASN A 221 29.70 2.82 8.43
N GLN A 222 30.16 3.33 9.57
CA GLN A 222 29.67 4.59 10.14
C GLN A 222 29.90 5.80 9.22
N ALA A 223 31.05 5.87 8.55
CA ALA A 223 31.39 7.00 7.68
C ALA A 223 30.50 7.06 6.42
N LEU A 224 30.23 5.90 5.81
CA LEU A 224 29.28 5.80 4.70
C LEU A 224 27.87 6.16 5.17
N LEU A 225 27.43 5.64 6.32
CA LEU A 225 26.12 5.98 6.88
C LEU A 225 25.94 7.50 7.06
N GLU A 226 26.92 8.16 7.67
CA GLU A 226 26.92 9.62 7.86
C GLU A 226 26.87 10.37 6.54
N GLN A 227 27.57 9.89 5.51
CA GLN A 227 27.49 10.47 4.17
C GLN A 227 26.09 10.32 3.56
N LEU A 228 25.48 9.13 3.63
CA LEU A 228 24.15 8.87 3.10
C LEU A 228 23.08 9.73 3.81
N LEU A 229 23.21 9.94 5.12
CA LEU A 229 22.31 10.77 5.92
C LEU A 229 22.40 12.27 5.59
N ASN A 230 23.43 12.73 4.87
CA ASN A 230 23.53 14.11 4.38
C ASN A 230 22.70 14.37 3.11
N GLU A 231 21.96 13.39 2.61
CA GLU A 231 21.08 13.59 1.46
C GLU A 231 20.02 14.68 1.75
N SER A 232 20.00 15.69 0.88
CA SER A 232 19.16 16.89 0.97
C SER A 232 17.67 16.59 1.10
N TYR A 233 17.20 15.49 0.50
CA TYR A 233 15.81 15.05 0.59
C TYR A 233 15.36 14.81 2.04
N LEU A 234 16.23 14.24 2.87
CA LEU A 234 15.90 13.88 4.26
C LEU A 234 15.55 15.12 5.10
N SER A 235 16.16 16.27 4.78
CA SER A 235 15.91 17.55 5.47
C SER A 235 14.64 18.28 5.02
N LYS A 236 13.91 17.79 4.02
CA LYS A 236 12.67 18.43 3.55
C LYS A 236 11.54 18.22 4.56
N MET A 237 10.71 19.25 4.75
CA MET A 237 9.48 19.17 5.54
C MET A 237 8.35 18.51 4.73
N PRO A 238 7.44 17.76 5.37
CA PRO A 238 6.20 17.31 4.73
C PRO A 238 5.32 18.49 4.24
N PRO A 239 4.53 18.32 3.18
CA PRO A 239 4.41 17.11 2.36
C PRO A 239 5.65 16.91 1.46
N LYS A 240 6.18 15.69 1.44
CA LYS A 240 7.31 15.28 0.58
C LYS A 240 7.10 13.88 0.01
N SER A 241 7.55 13.67 -1.21
CA SER A 241 7.54 12.35 -1.87
C SER A 241 8.80 12.15 -2.69
N THR A 242 9.18 10.90 -2.93
CA THR A 242 10.33 10.54 -3.76
C THR A 242 10.19 9.12 -4.30
N GLY A 243 11.14 8.70 -5.11
CA GLY A 243 11.10 7.46 -5.84
C GLY A 243 12.45 7.10 -6.44
N ARG A 244 12.38 6.29 -7.49
CA ARG A 244 13.53 5.80 -8.25
C ARG A 244 14.31 6.93 -8.94
N GLU A 245 13.72 8.12 -9.07
CA GLU A 245 14.39 9.29 -9.64
C GLU A 245 15.53 9.82 -8.76
N LEU A 246 15.49 9.58 -7.44
CA LEU A 246 16.55 9.97 -6.51
C LEU A 246 17.33 8.76 -6.00
N PHE A 247 16.64 7.84 -5.32
CA PHE A 247 17.27 6.67 -4.72
C PHE A 247 17.36 5.56 -5.77
N ASN A 248 18.54 5.38 -6.34
CA ASN A 248 18.81 4.36 -7.35
C ASN A 248 20.27 3.92 -7.31
N LEU A 249 20.59 2.85 -8.06
CA LEU A 249 21.94 2.29 -8.10
C LEU A 249 22.99 3.31 -8.58
N PRO A 250 22.77 4.12 -9.65
CA PRO A 250 23.71 5.17 -10.02
C PRO A 250 24.00 6.19 -8.89
N TRP A 251 22.96 6.64 -8.17
CA TRP A 251 23.14 7.52 -7.01
C TRP A 251 23.99 6.82 -5.93
N LEU A 252 23.70 5.55 -5.62
CA LEU A 252 24.46 4.78 -4.64
C LEU A 252 25.93 4.60 -5.07
N GLU A 253 26.19 4.29 -6.33
CA GLU A 253 27.55 4.17 -6.87
C GLU A 253 28.34 5.48 -6.75
N GLN A 254 27.67 6.62 -6.96
CA GLN A 254 28.28 7.93 -6.72
C GLN A 254 28.67 8.09 -5.24
N GLN A 255 27.77 7.74 -4.30
CA GLN A 255 28.05 7.78 -2.86
C GLN A 255 29.22 6.87 -2.47
N LEU A 256 29.38 5.73 -3.14
CA LEU A 256 30.44 4.75 -2.85
C LEU A 256 31.81 5.10 -3.47
N THR A 257 31.94 6.22 -4.18
CA THR A 257 33.20 6.59 -4.87
C THR A 257 34.39 6.72 -3.90
N GLU A 258 34.14 7.14 -2.65
CA GLU A 258 35.16 7.25 -1.60
C GLU A 258 35.30 5.98 -0.74
N PHE A 259 34.49 4.95 -1.00
CA PHE A 259 34.37 3.72 -0.20
C PHE A 259 34.65 2.44 -1.00
N LYS A 260 35.52 2.52 -2.02
CA LYS A 260 35.74 1.44 -3.00
C LYS A 260 36.25 0.12 -2.41
N ASP A 261 36.87 0.16 -1.23
CA ASP A 261 37.46 -1.00 -0.57
C ASP A 261 36.49 -1.70 0.41
N LEU A 262 35.25 -1.19 0.58
CA LEU A 262 34.26 -1.84 1.42
C LEU A 262 33.79 -3.16 0.83
N ALA A 263 33.64 -4.17 1.69
CA ALA A 263 32.97 -5.40 1.30
C ALA A 263 31.53 -5.10 0.91
N ALA A 264 31.00 -5.85 -0.06
CA ALA A 264 29.63 -5.64 -0.53
C ALA A 264 28.60 -5.91 0.57
N GLU A 265 28.90 -6.85 1.46
CA GLU A 265 28.13 -7.15 2.67
C GLU A 265 28.08 -5.95 3.63
N ASP A 266 29.19 -5.22 3.81
CA ASP A 266 29.28 -4.04 4.68
C ASP A 266 28.42 -2.88 4.12
N VAL A 267 28.44 -2.69 2.81
CA VAL A 267 27.56 -1.74 2.13
C VAL A 267 26.11 -2.13 2.33
N GLN A 268 25.74 -3.40 2.14
CA GLN A 268 24.37 -3.87 2.38
C GLN A 268 23.92 -3.66 3.83
N CYS A 269 24.79 -4.00 4.80
CA CYS A 269 24.54 -3.75 6.22
C CYS A 269 24.28 -2.26 6.49
N THR A 270 25.10 -1.39 5.89
CA THR A 270 24.99 0.06 6.02
C THR A 270 23.72 0.61 5.38
N LEU A 271 23.29 0.06 4.23
CA LEU A 271 22.03 0.44 3.59
C LEU A 271 20.81 0.03 4.43
N CYS A 272 20.85 -1.14 5.07
CA CYS A 272 19.81 -1.57 6.00
C CYS A 272 19.69 -0.61 7.20
N GLU A 273 20.82 -0.22 7.79
CA GLU A 273 20.87 0.76 8.87
C GLU A 273 20.39 2.15 8.42
N TYR A 274 20.78 2.58 7.23
CA TYR A 274 20.36 3.84 6.63
C TYR A 274 18.83 3.90 6.46
N THR A 275 18.21 2.85 5.92
CA THR A 275 16.75 2.74 5.84
C THR A 275 16.11 2.81 7.24
N ALA A 276 16.63 2.07 8.22
CA ALA A 276 16.09 2.06 9.58
C ALA A 276 16.16 3.45 10.24
N LEU A 277 17.29 4.16 10.12
CA LEU A 277 17.49 5.47 10.72
C LEU A 277 16.65 6.57 10.07
N THR A 278 16.54 6.57 8.74
CA THR A 278 15.70 7.58 8.05
C THR A 278 14.23 7.45 8.45
N ILE A 279 13.72 6.23 8.61
CA ILE A 279 12.39 5.97 9.16
C ILE A 279 12.30 6.42 10.62
N ALA A 280 13.21 5.97 11.48
CA ALA A 280 13.15 6.22 12.92
C ALA A 280 13.20 7.73 13.23
N ASN A 281 14.05 8.48 12.53
CA ASN A 281 14.16 9.92 12.66
C ASN A 281 12.82 10.63 12.37
N GLU A 282 12.09 10.21 11.34
CA GLU A 282 10.78 10.77 10.99
C GLU A 282 9.70 10.37 11.99
N VAL A 283 9.64 9.08 12.37
CA VAL A 283 8.65 8.54 13.31
C VAL A 283 8.74 9.21 14.67
N GLU A 284 9.95 9.39 15.22
CA GLU A 284 10.15 9.97 16.56
C GLU A 284 9.61 11.40 16.66
N THR A 285 9.59 12.17 15.55
CA THR A 285 9.02 13.54 15.54
C THR A 285 7.54 13.58 15.90
N TYR A 286 6.82 12.45 15.76
CA TYR A 286 5.40 12.34 16.06
C TYR A 286 5.09 11.67 17.38
N ARG A 287 6.09 11.49 18.26
CA ARG A 287 5.87 10.84 19.54
C ARG A 287 4.87 11.63 20.40
N LEU A 288 3.75 10.98 20.74
CA LEU A 288 2.71 11.53 21.61
C LEU A 288 2.08 10.41 22.43
N GLY A 289 1.76 10.71 23.69
CA GLY A 289 1.16 9.77 24.62
C GLY A 289 2.17 8.80 25.25
N ASN A 290 1.65 7.88 26.06
CA ASN A 290 2.46 6.95 26.85
C ASN A 290 2.74 5.61 26.14
N GLN A 291 1.98 5.31 25.08
CA GLN A 291 2.07 4.06 24.33
C GLN A 291 2.02 4.34 22.81
N PRO A 292 2.98 5.10 22.27
CA PRO A 292 3.04 5.32 20.83
C PRO A 292 3.40 4.01 20.11
N ALA A 293 2.79 3.74 18.97
CA ALA A 293 2.97 2.50 18.22
C ALA A 293 3.38 2.76 16.77
N LEU A 294 4.30 1.94 16.26
CA LEU A 294 4.73 1.88 14.87
C LEU A 294 4.29 0.52 14.30
N TYR A 295 3.30 0.53 13.41
CA TYR A 295 2.82 -0.66 12.73
C TYR A 295 3.38 -0.74 11.32
N VAL A 296 4.17 -1.77 11.05
CA VAL A 296 4.92 -1.91 9.80
C VAL A 296 4.23 -2.86 8.83
N CYS A 297 4.11 -2.47 7.56
CA CYS A 297 3.61 -3.26 6.44
C CYS A 297 4.56 -3.21 5.23
N GLY A 298 4.21 -3.93 4.16
CA GLY A 298 5.04 -4.08 2.95
C GLY A 298 6.20 -5.08 3.11
N GLY A 299 6.90 -5.32 2.01
CA GLY A 299 7.94 -6.37 1.91
C GLY A 299 9.08 -6.22 2.92
N GLY A 300 9.40 -5.02 3.37
CA GLY A 300 10.45 -4.79 4.37
C GLY A 300 10.15 -5.40 5.75
N THR A 301 8.89 -5.74 6.06
CA THR A 301 8.54 -6.50 7.29
C THR A 301 9.20 -7.87 7.35
N ARG A 302 9.55 -8.44 6.19
CA ARG A 302 10.22 -9.74 6.06
C ARG A 302 11.74 -9.64 6.24
N ASN A 303 12.28 -8.45 6.43
CA ASN A 303 13.70 -8.23 6.75
C ASN A 303 13.88 -8.19 8.29
N PRO A 304 14.34 -9.28 8.93
CA PRO A 304 14.43 -9.36 10.38
C PRO A 304 15.47 -8.39 10.97
N LEU A 305 16.53 -8.07 10.22
CA LEU A 305 17.53 -7.10 10.65
C LEU A 305 16.91 -5.70 10.70
N LEU A 306 16.20 -5.29 9.64
CA LEU A 306 15.53 -4.00 9.56
C LEU A 306 14.51 -3.81 10.68
N MET A 307 13.63 -4.81 10.91
CA MET A 307 12.65 -4.77 11.99
C MET A 307 13.31 -4.66 13.36
N LYS A 308 14.39 -5.41 13.61
CA LYS A 308 15.17 -5.31 14.85
C LYS A 308 15.76 -3.91 15.03
N ARG A 309 16.37 -3.33 13.98
CA ARG A 309 16.96 -2.00 14.05
C ARG A 309 15.92 -0.92 14.31
N LEU A 310 14.74 -1.00 13.71
CA LEU A 310 13.63 -0.09 14.01
C LEU A 310 13.23 -0.15 15.50
N SER A 311 13.09 -1.35 16.08
CA SER A 311 12.80 -1.49 17.51
C SER A 311 13.90 -0.91 18.41
N GLU A 312 15.17 -1.09 18.05
CA GLU A 312 16.32 -0.57 18.82
C GLU A 312 16.44 0.96 18.72
N LEU A 313 16.11 1.54 17.56
CA LEU A 313 16.14 2.99 17.32
C LEU A 313 14.93 3.73 17.90
N LEU A 314 13.83 3.01 18.16
CA LEU A 314 12.59 3.56 18.71
C LEU A 314 12.22 2.91 20.06
N PRO A 315 13.07 3.01 21.10
CA PRO A 315 12.87 2.30 22.38
C PRO A 315 11.63 2.75 23.16
N GLY A 316 11.03 3.88 22.78
CA GLY A 316 9.79 4.39 23.36
C GLY A 316 8.52 4.00 22.60
N TRP A 317 8.64 3.21 21.53
CA TRP A 317 7.54 2.82 20.65
C TRP A 317 7.29 1.32 20.69
N GLU A 318 6.04 0.92 20.58
CA GLU A 318 5.66 -0.46 20.24
C GLU A 318 5.85 -0.65 18.72
N VAL A 319 6.91 -1.36 18.33
CA VAL A 319 7.19 -1.66 16.92
C VAL A 319 6.72 -3.07 16.60
N GLU A 320 5.65 -3.18 15.82
CA GLU A 320 5.06 -4.48 15.42
C GLU A 320 4.70 -4.49 13.94
N SER A 321 4.60 -5.66 13.32
CA SER A 321 3.98 -5.78 11.99
C SER A 321 2.48 -5.52 12.10
N THR A 322 1.86 -4.94 11.07
CA THR A 322 0.40 -4.80 10.99
C THR A 322 -0.32 -6.15 11.10
N THR A 323 0.34 -7.25 10.73
CA THR A 323 -0.21 -8.62 10.83
C THR A 323 -0.55 -8.98 12.27
N SER A 324 0.23 -8.51 13.25
CA SER A 324 -0.04 -8.70 14.68
C SER A 324 -1.36 -8.07 15.13
N LYS A 325 -1.84 -7.05 14.40
CA LYS A 325 -3.11 -6.36 14.62
C LYS A 325 -4.22 -6.86 13.70
N GLY A 326 -4.03 -8.04 13.08
CA GLY A 326 -5.02 -8.66 12.19
C GLY A 326 -5.04 -8.11 10.77
N VAL A 327 -4.06 -7.28 10.40
CA VAL A 327 -3.97 -6.66 9.08
C VAL A 327 -2.73 -7.11 8.35
N ASP A 328 -2.91 -8.01 7.39
CA ASP A 328 -1.78 -8.52 6.65
C ASP A 328 -1.05 -7.40 5.89
N ALA A 329 0.28 -7.39 6.03
CA ALA A 329 1.16 -6.37 5.50
C ALA A 329 1.14 -6.30 3.97
N ASP A 330 0.88 -7.42 3.29
CA ASP A 330 0.87 -7.51 1.83
C ASP A 330 -0.55 -7.28 1.27
N TYR A 331 -1.60 -7.58 2.04
CA TYR A 331 -3.01 -7.47 1.60
C TYR A 331 -3.76 -6.26 2.19
N MET A 332 -3.07 -5.35 2.87
CA MET A 332 -3.62 -4.12 3.46
C MET A 332 -4.54 -3.36 2.50
N GLU A 333 -4.13 -3.17 1.24
CA GLU A 333 -4.91 -2.44 0.25
C GLU A 333 -6.19 -3.20 -0.13
N ALA A 334 -6.09 -4.51 -0.41
CA ALA A 334 -7.25 -5.34 -0.68
C ALA A 334 -8.22 -5.33 0.52
N MET A 335 -7.73 -5.47 1.75
CA MET A 335 -8.56 -5.34 2.95
C MET A 335 -9.24 -3.97 3.06
N ALA A 336 -8.55 -2.89 2.69
CA ALA A 336 -9.12 -1.55 2.67
C ALA A 336 -10.29 -1.44 1.67
N PHE A 337 -10.21 -2.08 0.49
CA PHE A 337 -11.32 -2.11 -0.46
C PHE A 337 -12.50 -2.96 0.02
N ALA A 338 -12.25 -4.06 0.72
CA ALA A 338 -13.31 -4.82 1.39
C ALA A 338 -14.04 -3.95 2.44
N TRP A 339 -13.29 -3.17 3.23
CA TRP A 339 -13.85 -2.20 4.16
C TRP A 339 -14.62 -1.09 3.44
N LEU A 340 -14.12 -0.55 2.32
CA LEU A 340 -14.84 0.46 1.55
C LEU A 340 -16.21 -0.05 1.06
N ALA A 341 -16.30 -1.32 0.65
CA ALA A 341 -17.57 -1.95 0.31
C ALA A 341 -18.53 -2.01 1.50
N GLN A 342 -18.04 -2.41 2.67
CA GLN A 342 -18.83 -2.39 3.91
C GLN A 342 -19.36 -0.99 4.24
N ARG A 343 -18.50 0.03 4.15
CA ARG A 343 -18.92 1.42 4.39
C ARG A 343 -19.99 1.86 3.40
N HIS A 344 -19.89 1.43 2.13
CA HIS A 344 -20.92 1.70 1.13
C HIS A 344 -22.26 1.03 1.46
N VAL A 345 -22.23 -0.28 1.74
CA VAL A 345 -23.44 -1.07 2.07
C VAL A 345 -24.19 -0.47 3.26
N HIS A 346 -23.46 0.02 4.26
CA HIS A 346 -24.04 0.66 5.45
C HIS A 346 -24.21 2.18 5.33
N GLN A 347 -23.94 2.77 4.15
CA GLN A 347 -24.04 4.21 3.87
C GLN A 347 -23.20 5.10 4.81
N LEU A 348 -22.10 4.56 5.29
CA LEU A 348 -21.17 5.24 6.18
C LEU A 348 -20.07 5.96 5.38
N PRO A 349 -19.53 7.09 5.89
CA PRO A 349 -18.43 7.79 5.22
C PRO A 349 -17.16 6.95 5.12
N SER A 350 -16.43 7.12 4.03
CA SER A 350 -15.20 6.37 3.76
C SER A 350 -14.07 7.18 3.09
N ASN A 351 -14.22 8.49 2.93
CA ASN A 351 -13.13 9.43 2.70
C ASN A 351 -12.81 10.26 3.96
N LEU A 352 -11.65 10.92 3.95
CA LEU A 352 -11.26 11.93 4.92
C LEU A 352 -11.01 13.27 4.19
N PRO A 353 -11.86 14.30 4.38
CA PRO A 353 -11.69 15.64 3.81
C PRO A 353 -10.28 16.23 3.99
N GLU A 354 -9.72 16.06 5.17
CA GLU A 354 -8.39 16.54 5.54
C GLU A 354 -7.26 15.82 4.79
N VAL A 355 -7.52 14.64 4.24
CA VAL A 355 -6.57 13.88 3.42
C VAL A 355 -6.75 14.19 1.94
N THR A 356 -7.98 14.09 1.43
CA THR A 356 -8.24 14.17 -0.01
C THR A 356 -8.51 15.58 -0.50
N GLY A 357 -8.84 16.53 0.38
CA GLY A 357 -9.31 17.87 0.03
C GLY A 357 -10.81 17.94 -0.32
N ALA A 358 -11.55 16.83 -0.20
CA ALA A 358 -12.99 16.84 -0.43
C ALA A 358 -13.71 17.78 0.54
N SER A 359 -14.77 18.43 0.07
CA SER A 359 -15.54 19.41 0.86
C SER A 359 -16.23 18.84 2.10
N ARG A 360 -16.44 17.52 2.18
CA ARG A 360 -17.09 16.84 3.30
C ARG A 360 -16.87 15.31 3.26
N PRO A 361 -17.10 14.61 4.39
CA PRO A 361 -17.17 13.16 4.38
C PRO A 361 -18.32 12.65 3.51
N ALA A 362 -18.12 11.50 2.86
CA ALA A 362 -19.07 10.84 1.99
C ALA A 362 -18.83 9.33 1.95
N SER A 363 -19.92 8.58 1.75
CA SER A 363 -19.84 7.16 1.40
C SER A 363 -19.40 7.05 -0.07
N LEU A 364 -18.30 6.35 -0.30
CA LEU A 364 -17.68 6.19 -1.62
C LEU A 364 -18.17 4.93 -2.33
N GLY A 365 -18.00 4.89 -3.65
CA GLY A 365 -18.30 3.73 -4.48
C GLY A 365 -19.72 3.71 -5.06
N VAL A 366 -19.96 2.74 -5.93
CA VAL A 366 -21.22 2.44 -6.60
C VAL A 366 -21.51 0.96 -6.45
N LEU A 367 -22.70 0.61 -5.97
CA LEU A 367 -23.18 -0.77 -5.86
C LEU A 367 -23.71 -1.27 -7.20
N TYR A 368 -23.11 -2.35 -7.69
CA TYR A 368 -23.52 -3.14 -8.83
C TYR A 368 -24.15 -4.43 -8.32
N ARG A 369 -25.39 -4.70 -8.76
CA ARG A 369 -26.15 -5.83 -8.27
C ARG A 369 -25.81 -7.11 -9.02
N ALA A 370 -25.92 -8.24 -8.33
CA ALA A 370 -25.66 -9.56 -8.89
C ALA A 370 -26.86 -10.15 -9.68
N ASP A 371 -28.06 -9.56 -9.57
CA ASP A 371 -29.33 -10.05 -10.13
C ASP A 371 -29.71 -9.44 -11.49
#